data_AF-A0A7C6UI67-F1
#
_entry.id   AF-A0A7C6UI67-F1
#
_cell.length_a   1.000
_cell.length_b   1.000
_cell.length_c   1.000
_cell.angle_alpha   90.00
_cell.angle_beta   90.00
_cell.angle_gamma   90.00
#
_symmetry.space_group_name_H-M   'P 1'
#
loop_
_entity.id
_entity.type
_entity.pdbx_description
1 polymer ?
#
loop_
_entity_poly.entity_id
_entity_poly.type
_entity_poly.pdbx_seq_one_letter_code
_entity_poly.pdbx_strand_id
1 'polypeptide(L)'
;MKILTKRIVVGIILILILAGLCIHHASEYEKHRKYPSYGAILSDYPLGELVNVGGTVTHINSTHILIEKNYHGHVVTMKVVKNVPKLKNHTIFPNDKVTLVGVLGPNNQIVSVQEINVNGYTNYIWLLFRSFLALIVLVYIFNCYWSFNLERFQFRRR
;
A
#
# COMPACT_ATOMS: atom_id res chain seq x y z
N MET A 1 -38.81 -13.85 17.96
CA MET A 1 -37.70 -13.04 18.49
C MET A 1 -36.38 -13.80 18.76
N LYS A 2 -36.21 -15.08 18.38
CA LYS A 2 -34.97 -15.87 18.63
C LYS A 2 -33.97 -15.91 17.45
N ILE A 3 -34.42 -15.64 16.23
CA ILE A 3 -33.59 -15.74 15.00
C ILE A 3 -32.77 -14.47 14.75
N LEU A 4 -33.32 -13.29 15.08
CA LEU A 4 -32.65 -12.00 14.90
C LEU A 4 -31.39 -11.91 15.77
N THR A 5 -31.47 -12.33 17.03
CA THR A 5 -30.35 -12.35 17.98
C THR A 5 -29.23 -13.29 17.53
N LYS A 6 -29.56 -14.47 16.99
CA LYS A 6 -28.57 -15.40 16.45
C LYS A 6 -27.82 -14.82 15.25
N ARG A 7 -28.50 -14.10 14.36
CA ARG A 7 -27.88 -13.45 13.20
C ARG A 7 -26.96 -12.30 13.59
N ILE A 8 -27.35 -11.51 14.59
CA ILE A 8 -26.52 -10.43 15.15
C ILE A 8 -25.26 -11.01 15.80
N VAL A 9 -25.40 -12.08 16.59
CA VAL A 9 -24.24 -12.76 17.23
C VAL A 9 -23.28 -13.32 16.17
N VAL A 10 -23.78 -13.98 15.12
CA VAL A 10 -22.95 -14.46 14.02
C VAL A 10 -22.26 -13.31 13.29
N GLY A 11 -22.95 -12.18 13.08
CA GLY A 11 -22.37 -10.98 12.49
C GLY A 11 -21.24 -10.40 13.34
N ILE A 12 -21.41 -10.32 14.66
CA ILE A 12 -20.37 -9.85 15.59
C ILE A 12 -19.17 -10.80 15.58
N ILE A 13 -19.39 -12.11 15.57
CA ILE A 13 -18.32 -13.12 15.50
C ILE A 13 -17.53 -12.95 14.19
N LEU A 14 -18.21 -12.75 13.05
CA LEU A 14 -17.56 -12.50 11.77
C LEU A 14 -16.73 -11.20 11.78
N ILE A 15 -17.24 -10.13 12.39
CA ILE A 15 -16.49 -8.87 12.53
C ILE A 15 -15.25 -9.08 13.42
N LEU A 16 -15.36 -9.82 14.51
CA LEU A 16 -14.22 -10.13 15.39
C LEU A 16 -13.17 -10.99 14.68
N ILE A 17 -13.58 -12.01 13.92
CA ILE A 17 -12.67 -12.83 13.11
C ILE A 17 -11.98 -11.97 12.06
N LEU A 18 -12.74 -11.11 11.35
CA LEU A 18 -12.18 -10.21 10.34
C LEU A 18 -11.20 -9.22 10.96
N ALA A 19 -11.54 -8.63 12.11
CA ALA A 19 -10.65 -7.74 12.84
C ALA A 19 -9.35 -8.45 13.26
N GLY A 20 -9.45 -9.69 13.78
CA GLY A 20 -8.30 -10.52 14.12
C GLY A 20 -7.41 -10.82 12.91
N LEU A 21 -8.02 -11.18 11.77
CA LEU A 21 -7.29 -11.38 10.50
C LEU A 21 -6.60 -10.10 10.03
N CYS A 22 -7.28 -8.95 10.11
CA CYS A 22 -6.70 -7.66 9.74
C CYS A 22 -5.51 -7.29 10.64
N ILE A 23 -5.62 -7.50 11.96
CA ILE A 23 -4.53 -7.23 12.91
C ILE A 23 -3.34 -8.15 12.64
N HIS A 24 -3.59 -9.45 12.49
CA HIS A 24 -2.54 -10.42 12.20
C HIS A 24 -1.84 -10.12 10.86
N HIS A 25 -2.62 -9.81 9.84
CA HIS A 25 -2.06 -9.43 8.55
C HIS A 25 -1.21 -8.16 8.70
N ALA A 26 -1.69 -7.15 9.43
CA ALA A 26 -0.93 -5.92 9.67
C ALA A 26 0.38 -6.16 10.44
N SER A 27 0.41 -7.07 11.41
CA SER A 27 1.62 -7.36 12.20
C SER A 27 2.66 -8.17 11.42
N GLU A 28 2.23 -9.08 10.56
CA GLU A 28 3.12 -9.95 9.78
C GLU A 28 3.50 -9.38 8.42
N TYR A 29 2.82 -8.31 7.98
CA TYR A 29 3.04 -7.67 6.69
C TYR A 29 4.49 -7.26 6.47
N GLU A 30 5.13 -6.63 7.47
CA GLU A 30 6.52 -6.18 7.35
C GLU A 30 7.51 -7.36 7.30
N LYS A 31 7.24 -8.46 8.02
CA LYS A 31 8.12 -9.65 8.07
C LYS A 31 8.11 -10.48 6.79
N HIS A 32 6.99 -10.50 6.08
CA HIS A 32 6.81 -11.29 4.85
C HIS A 32 7.02 -10.47 3.57
N ARG A 33 7.45 -9.21 3.69
CA ARG A 33 7.81 -8.41 2.51
C ARG A 33 8.99 -9.06 1.80
N LYS A 34 8.88 -9.14 0.47
CA LYS A 34 9.95 -9.64 -0.40
C LYS A 34 11.27 -8.87 -0.23
N TYR A 35 11.19 -7.59 0.13
CA TYR A 35 12.35 -6.74 0.37
C TYR A 35 12.16 -5.94 1.67
N PRO A 36 13.20 -5.82 2.52
CA PRO A 36 13.19 -4.99 3.72
C PRO A 36 12.78 -3.54 3.42
N SER A 37 11.97 -2.98 4.34
CA SER A 37 11.46 -1.61 4.28
C SER A 37 12.23 -0.68 5.22
N TYR A 38 11.81 0.59 5.34
CA TYR A 38 12.38 1.53 6.31
C TYR A 38 12.34 1.02 7.76
N GLY A 39 11.36 0.20 8.15
CA GLY A 39 11.32 -0.40 9.49
C GLY A 39 12.51 -1.33 9.75
N ALA A 40 12.88 -2.14 8.75
CA ALA A 40 14.05 -3.02 8.81
C ALA A 40 15.36 -2.24 8.76
N ILE A 41 15.42 -1.18 7.95
CA ILE A 41 16.60 -0.30 7.85
C ILE A 41 16.89 0.40 9.18
N LEU A 42 15.85 0.84 9.89
CA LEU A 42 15.98 1.54 11.16
C LEU A 42 16.27 0.60 12.34
N SER A 43 15.91 -0.69 12.24
CA SER A 43 16.15 -1.67 13.31
C SER A 43 17.55 -2.30 13.21
N ASP A 44 17.84 -2.97 12.09
CA ASP A 44 19.03 -3.81 11.95
C ASP A 44 19.99 -3.36 10.84
N TYR A 45 19.65 -2.32 10.07
CA TYR A 45 20.44 -1.77 8.97
C TYR A 45 21.04 -2.85 8.04
N PRO A 46 20.25 -3.44 7.11
CA PRO A 46 20.67 -4.57 6.29
C PRO A 46 21.63 -4.13 5.18
N LEU A 47 22.89 -3.90 5.56
CA LEU A 47 23.96 -3.44 4.68
C LEU A 47 24.23 -4.47 3.57
N GLY A 48 24.22 -4.03 2.32
CA GLY A 48 24.46 -4.86 1.15
C GLY A 48 23.25 -5.64 0.65
N GLU A 49 22.10 -5.55 1.32
CA GLU A 49 20.89 -6.22 0.88
C GLU A 49 20.03 -5.37 -0.05
N LEU A 50 19.14 -6.05 -0.79
CA LEU A 50 18.12 -5.41 -1.62
C LEU A 50 16.97 -4.91 -0.75
N VAL A 51 16.88 -3.59 -0.63
CA VAL A 51 15.82 -2.90 0.09
C VAL A 51 14.80 -2.30 -0.87
N ASN A 52 13.54 -2.21 -0.42
CA ASN A 52 12.50 -1.46 -1.11
C ASN A 52 12.19 -0.20 -0.31
N VAL A 53 12.56 0.96 -0.87
CA VAL A 53 12.41 2.25 -0.21
C VAL A 53 11.59 3.18 -1.10
N GLY A 54 10.63 3.88 -0.50
CA GLY A 54 9.82 4.85 -1.19
C GLY A 54 9.66 6.14 -0.41
N GLY A 55 9.64 7.26 -1.11
CA GLY A 55 9.55 8.58 -0.51
C GLY A 55 9.28 9.65 -1.57
N THR A 56 9.33 10.90 -1.12
CA THR A 56 9.17 12.07 -1.98
C THR A 56 10.54 12.54 -2.43
N VAL A 57 10.70 12.81 -3.72
CA VAL A 57 11.94 13.38 -4.27
C VAL A 57 12.04 14.83 -3.85
N THR A 58 13.04 15.18 -3.05
CA THR A 58 13.25 16.58 -2.59
C THR A 58 14.24 17.31 -3.48
N HIS A 59 15.30 16.61 -3.91
CA HIS A 59 16.34 17.21 -4.72
C HIS A 59 16.90 16.23 -5.75
N ILE A 60 17.17 16.75 -6.95
CA ILE A 60 17.70 15.99 -8.08
C ILE A 60 18.99 16.68 -8.51
N ASN A 61 20.11 15.99 -8.34
CA ASN A 61 21.41 16.39 -8.84
C ASN A 61 21.84 15.53 -10.03
N SER A 62 22.92 15.96 -10.70
CA SER A 62 23.50 15.21 -11.82
C SER A 62 23.99 13.81 -11.41
N THR A 63 24.46 13.65 -10.17
CA THR A 63 25.07 12.42 -9.65
C THR A 63 24.17 11.60 -8.71
N HIS A 64 23.17 12.22 -8.09
CA HIS A 64 22.33 11.58 -7.08
C HIS A 64 20.95 12.20 -6.98
N ILE A 65 20.01 11.43 -6.44
CA ILE A 65 18.65 11.86 -6.10
C ILE A 65 18.48 11.72 -4.59
N LEU A 66 17.92 12.74 -3.96
CA LEU A 66 17.54 12.69 -2.54
C LEU A 66 16.05 12.36 -2.42
N ILE A 67 15.77 11.34 -1.62
CA ILE A 67 14.41 10.88 -1.36
C ILE A 67 14.18 10.96 0.13
N GLU A 68 13.11 11.65 0.51
CA GLU A 68 12.73 11.82 1.89
C GLU A 68 11.45 11.04 2.19
N LYS A 69 11.45 10.34 3.31
CA LYS A 69 10.27 9.65 3.81
C LYS A 69 10.10 9.93 5.29
N ASN A 70 8.93 10.43 5.67
CA ASN A 70 8.48 10.38 7.05
C ASN A 70 7.93 8.97 7.33
N TYR A 71 8.66 8.20 8.16
CA TYR A 71 8.27 6.88 8.63
C TYR A 71 8.03 6.95 10.14
N HIS A 72 6.77 6.82 10.57
CA HIS A 72 6.36 6.87 11.99
C HIS A 72 6.87 8.11 12.77
N GLY A 73 6.96 9.28 12.12
CA GLY A 73 7.45 10.52 12.75
C GLY A 73 8.95 10.75 12.58
N HIS A 74 9.69 9.77 12.06
CA HIS A 74 11.11 9.91 11.75
C HIS A 74 11.28 10.26 10.27
N VAL A 75 11.90 11.42 10.01
CA VAL A 75 12.27 11.82 8.66
C VAL A 75 13.57 11.11 8.29
N VAL A 76 13.49 10.21 7.31
CA VAL A 76 14.64 9.46 6.78
C VAL A 76 14.95 9.99 5.39
N THR A 77 16.15 10.51 5.21
CA THR A 77 16.67 10.97 3.93
C THR A 77 17.60 9.93 3.34
N MET A 78 17.26 9.47 2.14
CA MET A 78 17.99 8.44 1.42
C MET A 78 18.67 9.06 0.21
N LYS A 79 19.97 8.79 0.04
CA LYS A 79 20.74 9.25 -1.12
C LYS A 79 20.84 8.14 -2.14
N VAL A 80 20.24 8.35 -3.29
CA VAL A 80 20.26 7.39 -4.40
C VAL A 80 21.32 7.81 -5.39
N VAL A 81 22.40 7.04 -5.51
CA VAL A 81 23.43 7.29 -6.54
C VAL A 81 22.79 7.01 -7.89
N LYS A 82 22.91 7.95 -8.82
CA LYS A 82 22.34 7.84 -10.17
C LYS A 82 23.20 6.90 -11.03
N ASN A 83 23.32 5.64 -10.63
CA ASN A 83 23.86 4.58 -11.46
C ASN A 83 22.74 4.07 -12.35
N VAL A 84 22.60 4.68 -13.53
CA VAL A 84 21.47 4.55 -14.46
C VAL A 84 20.86 3.14 -14.50
N PRO A 85 19.62 2.97 -14.01
CA PRO A 85 18.78 1.87 -14.45
C PRO A 85 17.54 2.46 -15.12
N LYS A 86 17.17 1.87 -16.25
CA LYS A 86 15.99 2.17 -17.07
C LYS A 86 14.82 2.77 -16.26
N LEU A 87 14.72 4.10 -16.21
CA LEU A 87 13.46 4.74 -15.88
C LEU A 87 12.50 4.26 -16.97
N LYS A 88 11.48 3.48 -16.61
CA LYS A 88 10.40 3.13 -17.52
C LYS A 88 9.69 4.44 -17.90
N ASN A 89 10.14 5.06 -18.98
CA ASN A 89 9.49 6.11 -19.77
C ASN A 89 8.91 7.31 -19.00
N HIS A 90 9.44 7.65 -17.81
CA HIS A 90 8.97 8.81 -17.05
C HIS A 90 10.17 9.61 -16.57
N THR A 91 10.13 10.94 -16.73
CA THR A 91 11.11 11.84 -16.14
C THR A 91 10.74 12.05 -14.67
N ILE A 92 11.70 11.89 -13.75
CA ILE A 92 11.46 12.19 -12.32
C ILE A 92 11.55 13.69 -12.12
N PHE A 93 10.54 14.26 -11.47
CA PHE A 93 10.50 15.65 -11.07
C PHE A 93 10.64 15.80 -9.55
N PRO A 94 11.10 16.97 -9.06
CA PRO A 94 10.99 17.31 -7.66
C PRO A 94 9.53 17.21 -7.19
N ASN A 95 9.32 16.73 -5.97
CA ASN A 95 8.03 16.44 -5.34
C ASN A 95 7.31 15.16 -5.82
N ASP A 96 7.89 14.40 -6.74
CA ASP A 96 7.34 13.10 -7.14
C ASP A 96 7.47 12.06 -6.01
N LYS A 97 6.44 11.21 -5.88
CA LYS A 97 6.49 10.03 -5.00
C LYS A 97 7.05 8.85 -5.78
N VAL A 98 8.18 8.35 -5.32
CA VAL A 98 8.89 7.24 -5.96
C VAL A 98 8.99 6.07 -5.00
N THR A 99 8.97 4.87 -5.55
CA THR A 99 9.28 3.61 -4.86
C THR A 99 10.39 2.94 -5.65
N LEU A 100 11.47 2.56 -4.98
CA LEU A 100 12.65 2.02 -5.63
C LEU A 100 13.11 0.77 -4.91
N VAL A 101 13.65 -0.16 -5.69
CA VAL A 101 14.31 -1.37 -5.19
C VAL A 101 15.78 -1.26 -5.53
N GLY A 102 16.64 -1.35 -4.52
CA GLY A 102 18.08 -1.18 -4.70
C GLY A 102 18.89 -1.72 -3.53
N VAL A 103 20.20 -1.78 -3.71
CA VAL A 103 21.14 -2.28 -2.71
C VAL A 103 21.48 -1.18 -1.71
N LEU A 104 21.23 -1.43 -0.43
CA LEU A 104 21.57 -0.50 0.66
C LEU A 104 23.08 -0.49 0.89
N GLY A 105 23.71 0.66 0.71
CA GLY A 105 25.08 0.95 1.09
C GLY A 105 25.18 1.63 2.46
N PRO A 106 26.39 2.03 2.87
CA PRO A 106 26.59 2.73 4.13
C PRO A 106 25.96 4.14 4.08
N ASN A 107 25.62 4.70 5.25
CA ASN A 107 25.12 6.07 5.41
C ASN A 107 23.83 6.39 4.64
N ASN A 108 22.83 5.49 4.66
CA ASN A 108 21.55 5.68 3.96
C ASN A 108 21.72 5.95 2.46
N GLN A 109 22.72 5.30 1.85
CA GLN A 109 22.98 5.43 0.42
C GLN A 109 22.49 4.20 -0.32
N ILE A 110 21.98 4.39 -1.54
CA ILE A 110 21.61 3.30 -2.43
C ILE A 110 22.63 3.28 -3.55
N VAL A 111 23.44 2.22 -3.57
CA VAL A 111 24.63 2.13 -4.43
C VAL A 111 24.28 1.61 -5.82
N SER A 112 23.30 0.71 -5.88
CA SER A 112 22.79 0.13 -7.12
C SER A 112 21.28 0.07 -7.08
N VAL A 113 20.64 0.60 -8.12
CA VAL A 113 19.19 0.62 -8.24
C VAL A 113 18.79 -0.41 -9.29
N GLN A 114 17.87 -1.30 -8.95
CA GLN A 114 17.37 -2.30 -9.89
C GLN A 114 16.10 -1.83 -10.59
N GLU A 115 15.18 -1.24 -9.83
CA GLU A 115 13.90 -0.76 -10.36
C GLU A 115 13.50 0.54 -9.67
N ILE A 116 13.01 1.50 -10.46
CA ILE A 116 12.38 2.73 -9.98
C ILE A 116 10.96 2.75 -10.53
N ASN A 117 9.98 2.74 -9.63
CA ASN A 117 8.59 2.95 -9.96
C ASN A 117 8.17 4.33 -9.46
N VAL A 118 7.83 5.23 -10.40
CA VAL A 118 7.23 6.51 -10.06
C VAL A 118 5.76 6.26 -9.78
N ASN A 119 5.38 6.32 -8.51
CA ASN A 119 4.04 5.98 -8.10
C ASN A 119 3.15 7.22 -8.31
N GLY A 120 2.75 7.42 -9.56
CA GLY A 120 1.83 8.47 -9.93
C GLY A 120 0.50 8.29 -9.21
N TYR A 121 0.08 9.32 -8.47
CA TYR A 121 -1.20 9.36 -7.74
C TYR A 121 -2.39 8.94 -8.62
N THR A 122 -2.30 9.21 -9.92
CA THR A 122 -3.27 8.85 -10.96
C THR A 122 -3.55 7.35 -11.07
N ASN A 123 -2.52 6.49 -11.01
CA ASN A 123 -2.72 5.04 -11.15
C ASN A 123 -3.50 4.46 -9.96
N TYR A 124 -3.22 4.98 -8.76
CA TYR A 124 -3.94 4.60 -7.55
C TYR A 124 -5.41 5.07 -7.59
N ILE A 125 -5.65 6.32 -8.01
CA ILE A 125 -7.02 6.84 -8.19
C ILE A 125 -7.79 6.00 -9.22
N TRP A 126 -7.15 5.63 -10.33
CA TRP A 126 -7.79 4.84 -11.39
C TRP A 126 -8.22 3.45 -10.88
N LEU A 127 -7.37 2.82 -10.07
CA LEU A 127 -7.67 1.54 -9.43
C LEU A 127 -8.86 1.66 -8.47
N LEU A 128 -8.87 2.70 -7.63
CA LEU A 128 -10.00 2.97 -6.72
C LEU A 128 -11.29 3.26 -7.49
N PHE A 129 -11.24 4.08 -8.54
CA PHE A 129 -12.38 4.41 -9.37
C PHE A 129 -13.00 3.17 -10.01
N ARG A 130 -12.17 2.26 -10.55
CA ARG A 130 -12.65 0.99 -11.11
C ARG A 130 -13.32 0.11 -10.06
N SER A 131 -12.75 0.01 -8.87
CA SER A 131 -13.34 -0.78 -7.76
C SER A 131 -14.68 -0.19 -7.31
N PHE A 132 -14.77 1.14 -7.22
CA PHE A 132 -16.01 1.84 -6.90
C PHE A 132 -17.10 1.64 -7.96
N LEU A 133 -16.73 1.66 -9.23
CA LEU A 133 -17.67 1.38 -10.34
C LEU A 133 -18.25 -0.03 -10.24
N ALA A 134 -17.41 -1.03 -9.93
CA ALA A 134 -17.85 -2.40 -9.72
C ALA A 134 -18.83 -2.53 -8.54
N LEU A 135 -18.60 -1.78 -7.45
CA LEU A 135 -19.52 -1.73 -6.32
C LEU A 135 -20.87 -1.12 -6.73
N ILE A 136 -20.88 -0.03 -7.50
CA ILE A 136 -22.13 0.57 -8.02
C ILE A 136 -22.90 -0.43 -8.86
N VAL A 137 -22.24 -1.12 -9.79
CA VAL A 137 -22.88 -2.15 -10.63
C VAL A 137 -23.46 -3.27 -9.77
N LEU A 138 -22.72 -3.72 -8.77
CA LEU A 138 -23.20 -4.76 -7.84
C LEU A 138 -24.43 -4.28 -7.06
N VAL A 139 -24.41 -3.07 -6.52
CA VAL A 139 -25.55 -2.46 -5.81
C VAL A 139 -26.75 -2.27 -6.75
N TYR A 140 -26.51 -1.88 -8.00
CA TYR A 140 -27.54 -1.72 -9.02
C TYR A 140 -28.22 -3.06 -9.35
N ILE A 141 -27.44 -4.08 -9.72
CA ILE A 141 -27.95 -5.43 -9.99
C ILE A 141 -28.69 -5.96 -8.77
N PHE A 142 -28.09 -5.80 -7.59
CA PHE A 142 -28.67 -6.21 -6.34
C PHE A 142 -30.06 -5.57 -6.14
N ASN A 143 -30.22 -4.26 -6.34
CA ASN A 143 -31.50 -3.55 -6.22
C ASN A 143 -32.51 -3.86 -7.35
N CYS A 144 -32.03 -4.21 -8.55
CA CYS A 144 -32.90 -4.60 -9.66
C CYS A 144 -33.60 -5.93 -9.38
N TYR A 145 -32.86 -6.92 -8.89
CA TYR A 145 -33.41 -8.26 -8.68
C TYR A 145 -33.94 -8.46 -7.29
N TRP A 146 -33.29 -7.90 -6.27
CA TRP A 146 -33.55 -8.17 -4.87
C TRP A 146 -33.86 -6.88 -4.12
N SER A 147 -34.85 -6.95 -3.23
CA SER A 147 -35.14 -5.92 -2.25
C SER A 147 -34.79 -6.47 -0.87
N PHE A 148 -34.09 -5.66 -0.08
CA PHE A 148 -33.86 -6.02 1.31
C PHE A 148 -35.01 -5.51 2.16
N ASN A 149 -35.83 -6.42 2.69
CA ASN A 149 -36.85 -6.05 3.66
C ASN A 149 -36.17 -5.89 5.03
N LEU A 150 -36.00 -4.64 5.45
CA LEU A 150 -35.37 -4.26 6.72
C LEU A 150 -36.18 -4.74 7.94
N GLU A 151 -37.51 -4.75 7.87
CA GLU A 151 -38.37 -5.19 8.98
C GLU A 151 -38.23 -6.69 9.25
N ARG A 152 -38.05 -7.49 8.19
CA ARG A 152 -37.95 -8.97 8.28
C ARG A 152 -36.52 -9.49 8.19
N PHE A 153 -35.53 -8.64 7.92
CA PHE A 153 -34.15 -9.01 7.62
C PHE A 153 -34.07 -10.15 6.59
N GLN A 154 -34.81 -10.02 5.50
CA GLN A 154 -34.89 -11.04 4.45
C GLN A 154 -34.67 -10.40 3.09
N PHE A 155 -33.85 -11.05 2.26
CA PHE A 155 -33.77 -10.74 0.84
C PHE A 155 -35.02 -11.26 0.17
N ARG A 156 -35.77 -10.37 -0.49
CA ARG A 156 -36.95 -10.72 -1.28
C ARG A 156 -36.63 -10.43 -2.73
N ARG A 157 -36.72 -11.45 -3.59
CA ARG A 157 -36.70 -11.25 -5.03
C ARG A 157 -37.87 -10.35 -5.41
N ARG A 158 -37.60 -9.32 -6.21
CA ARG A 158 -38.63 -8.42 -6.75
C ARG A 158 -39.34 -9.08 -7.93
#